data_AF-G7WMJ9-F1
#
_entry.id   AF-G7WMJ9-F1
#
_cell.length_a   1.000
_cell.length_b   1.000
_cell.length_c   1.000
_cell.angle_alpha   90.00
_cell.angle_beta   90.00
_cell.angle_gamma   90.00
#
_symmetry.space_group_name_H-M   'P 1'
#
loop_
_entity.id
_entity.type
_entity.pdbx_description
1 polymer ?
#
loop_
_entity_poly.entity_id
_entity_poly.type
_entity_poly.pdbx_seq_one_letter_code
_entity_poly.pdbx_strand_id
1 'polypeptide(L)'
;MEGEVVRVEVETDTGSGFEVDLKLADMPTARLFGTRHSFKNYSAFVNPGEERVATIFHATTFDPCWNGASVSGCGRMNPLENDPLLETIGVGTRVLINGAEGFVLGRGTRSSPERPNLSGYADMHGMDPEYMGGFGTSAGPECISSWAVPIPVLREGILERMASPEGSIPLPVVDVASRQELGRATYADVWEGVDLEVSFDPGACKRCTACRPEAICPTGAIAFRNFLPTLDRRRCFNCGLCATSCSGDVFRARLGSLRFAGREVPIVVRQSDRLRAERLAEELKGRILDGSFRMTEMAERISP
;
A
#
# COMPACT_ATOMS: atom_id res chain seq x y z
N MET A 1 10.77 12.26 -4.04
CA MET A 1 10.17 11.84 -5.33
C MET A 1 9.52 12.99 -6.06
N GLU A 2 8.75 13.85 -5.40
CA GLU A 2 8.07 15.02 -6.02
C GLU A 2 9.02 16.07 -6.65
N GLY A 3 10.35 15.90 -6.54
CA GLY A 3 11.34 16.84 -7.10
C GLY A 3 11.55 18.11 -6.25
N GLU A 4 10.89 18.17 -5.10
CA GLU A 4 11.00 19.26 -4.13
C GLU A 4 12.41 19.39 -3.56
N VAL A 5 12.75 20.61 -3.16
CA VAL A 5 14.02 20.91 -2.47
C VAL A 5 13.96 20.35 -1.06
N VAL A 6 14.99 19.60 -0.67
CA VAL A 6 15.20 19.12 0.69
C VAL A 6 16.45 19.79 1.25
N ARG A 7 16.30 20.43 2.40
CA ARG A 7 17.43 20.97 3.16
C ARG A 7 18.07 19.84 3.97
N VAL A 8 19.34 19.60 3.72
CA VAL A 8 20.16 18.63 4.45
C VAL A 8 21.10 19.39 5.36
N GLU A 9 21.02 19.09 6.64
CA GLU A 9 21.91 19.64 7.67
C GLU A 9 22.82 18.53 8.16
N VAL A 10 24.12 18.77 8.13
CA VAL A 10 25.14 17.82 8.61
C VAL A 10 25.90 18.46 9.75
N GLU A 11 25.87 17.81 10.89
CA GLU A 11 26.72 18.13 12.04
C GLU A 11 27.93 17.19 12.05
N THR A 12 29.13 17.75 12.12
CA THR A 12 30.36 16.96 12.26
C THR A 12 30.73 16.81 13.73
N ASP A 13 31.56 15.81 14.03
CA ASP A 13 32.16 15.58 15.35
C ASP A 13 33.03 16.74 15.86
N THR A 14 33.46 17.63 14.97
CA THR A 14 34.23 18.85 15.29
C THR A 14 33.35 20.06 15.64
N GLY A 15 32.03 19.92 15.62
CA GLY A 15 31.08 21.03 15.87
C GLY A 15 30.95 22.03 14.71
N SER A 16 31.62 21.74 13.58
CA SER A 16 31.33 22.41 12.30
C SER A 16 30.16 21.71 11.61
N GLY A 17 29.39 22.47 10.84
CA GLY A 17 28.28 21.92 10.07
C GLY A 17 28.16 22.61 8.72
N PHE A 18 27.47 21.95 7.80
CA PHE A 18 27.07 22.58 6.55
C PHE A 18 25.60 22.28 6.26
N GLU A 19 24.99 23.22 5.57
CA GLU A 19 23.62 23.13 5.12
C GLU A 19 23.63 23.17 3.60
N VAL A 20 22.87 22.28 2.98
CA VAL A 20 22.73 22.27 1.53
C VAL A 20 21.29 21.95 1.15
N ASP A 21 20.79 22.73 0.20
CA ASP A 21 19.52 22.48 -0.46
C ASP A 21 19.76 21.58 -1.67
N LEU A 22 19.15 20.39 -1.68
CA LEU A 22 19.32 19.40 -2.75
C LEU A 22 17.96 18.95 -3.29
N LYS A 23 17.94 18.60 -4.57
CA LYS A 23 16.84 17.91 -5.25
C LYS A 23 17.28 16.51 -5.64
N LEU A 24 16.31 15.68 -6.06
CA LEU A 24 16.60 14.37 -6.64
C LEU A 24 17.55 14.46 -7.84
N ALA A 25 17.41 15.51 -8.67
CA ALA A 25 18.28 15.74 -9.84
C ALA A 25 19.76 15.96 -9.47
N ASP A 26 20.05 16.35 -8.23
CA ASP A 26 21.40 16.56 -7.73
C ASP A 26 22.04 15.25 -7.19
N MET A 27 21.33 14.12 -7.29
CA MET A 27 21.73 12.81 -6.77
C MET A 27 21.90 11.78 -7.90
N PRO A 28 23.04 11.74 -8.61
CA PRO A 28 23.20 10.96 -9.85
C PRO A 28 22.96 9.45 -9.72
N THR A 29 23.09 8.90 -8.51
CA THR A 29 22.98 7.47 -8.22
C THR A 29 21.81 7.14 -7.27
N ALA A 30 20.80 8.01 -7.20
CA ALA A 30 19.63 7.80 -6.36
C ALA A 30 18.85 6.52 -6.75
N ARG A 31 18.78 5.56 -5.84
CA ARG A 31 18.12 4.26 -6.02
C ARG A 31 17.32 3.91 -4.78
N LEU A 32 16.15 3.31 -4.99
CA LEU A 32 15.36 2.73 -3.91
C LEU A 32 15.72 1.26 -3.79
N PHE A 33 16.11 0.83 -2.58
CA PHE A 33 16.31 -0.57 -2.25
C PHE A 33 15.23 -1.02 -1.27
N GLY A 34 14.38 -1.94 -1.72
CA GLY A 34 13.41 -2.62 -0.88
C GLY A 34 13.96 -3.94 -0.39
N THR A 35 14.09 -4.11 0.92
CA THR A 35 14.55 -5.39 1.52
C THR A 35 13.39 -6.30 1.90
N ARG A 36 12.15 -5.81 1.87
CA ARG A 36 10.96 -6.55 2.29
C ARG A 36 9.68 -5.96 1.67
N HIS A 37 9.44 -6.22 0.39
CA HIS A 37 8.31 -5.68 -0.38
C HIS A 37 7.43 -6.80 -0.96
N SER A 38 6.26 -6.45 -1.49
CA SER A 38 5.37 -7.36 -2.23
C SER A 38 5.11 -8.68 -1.47
N PHE A 39 4.42 -8.59 -0.35
CA PHE A 39 4.11 -9.75 0.51
C PHE A 39 2.98 -10.57 -0.07
N LYS A 40 3.12 -11.89 -0.14
CA LYS A 40 1.99 -12.80 -0.40
C LYS A 40 1.05 -12.81 0.80
N ASN A 41 -0.14 -12.24 0.62
CA ASN A 41 -1.17 -11.96 1.62
C ASN A 41 -0.67 -11.29 2.90
N TYR A 42 -1.39 -10.26 3.34
CA TYR A 42 -1.16 -9.69 4.67
C TYR A 42 -2.23 -10.18 5.66
N SER A 43 -2.30 -9.55 6.81
CA SER A 43 -3.36 -9.77 7.78
C SER A 43 -4.27 -8.56 7.85
N ALA A 44 -5.54 -8.81 8.11
CA ALA A 44 -6.44 -7.82 8.67
C ALA A 44 -6.18 -7.72 10.17
N PHE A 45 -6.28 -6.51 10.72
CA PHE A 45 -6.16 -6.25 12.14
C PHE A 45 -7.47 -5.71 12.70
N VAL A 46 -7.82 -6.22 13.86
CA VAL A 46 -8.95 -5.76 14.68
C VAL A 46 -8.46 -5.54 16.11
N ASN A 47 -9.19 -4.73 16.88
CA ASN A 47 -8.92 -4.55 18.30
C ASN A 47 -10.13 -5.08 19.12
N PRO A 48 -10.04 -6.32 19.63
CA PRO A 48 -11.11 -6.92 20.41
C PRO A 48 -11.11 -6.50 21.88
N GLY A 49 -10.02 -5.89 22.36
CA GLY A 49 -9.84 -5.48 23.75
C GLY A 49 -10.64 -4.23 24.12
N GLU A 50 -10.40 -3.72 25.32
CA GLU A 50 -11.09 -2.54 25.89
C GLU A 50 -10.26 -1.25 25.78
N GLU A 51 -8.96 -1.37 25.48
CA GLU A 51 -8.04 -0.24 25.40
C GLU A 51 -7.66 0.12 23.95
N ARG A 52 -7.36 1.39 23.74
CA ARG A 52 -6.81 1.87 22.48
C ARG A 52 -5.37 1.40 22.31
N VAL A 53 -4.99 0.98 21.11
CA VAL A 53 -3.63 0.47 20.82
C VAL A 53 -2.91 1.39 19.82
N ALA A 54 -1.74 1.90 20.21
CA ALA A 54 -0.82 2.56 19.28
C ALA A 54 -0.10 1.49 18.44
N THR A 55 -0.14 1.64 17.12
CA THR A 55 0.24 0.58 16.19
C THR A 55 0.55 1.12 14.79
N ILE A 56 1.45 0.43 14.09
CA ILE A 56 1.69 0.66 12.66
C ILE A 56 0.54 0.18 11.78
N PHE A 57 -0.41 -0.58 12.35
CA PHE A 57 -1.52 -1.15 11.60
C PHE A 57 -2.77 -0.27 11.59
N HIS A 58 -2.66 1.01 11.95
CA HIS A 58 -3.76 1.96 11.89
C HIS A 58 -3.23 3.40 11.88
N ALA A 59 -3.89 4.28 11.11
CA ALA A 59 -3.48 5.68 10.96
C ALA A 59 -3.54 6.47 12.29
N THR A 60 -4.62 6.26 13.05
CA THR A 60 -4.80 6.77 14.42
C THR A 60 -4.64 5.65 15.44
N THR A 61 -4.62 5.97 16.73
CA THR A 61 -4.68 4.94 17.78
C THR A 61 -5.91 4.07 17.53
N PHE A 62 -5.72 2.75 17.52
CA PHE A 62 -6.75 1.80 17.08
C PHE A 62 -7.81 1.65 18.17
N ASP A 63 -9.03 2.11 17.89
CA ASP A 63 -10.16 2.06 18.81
C ASP A 63 -10.54 0.61 19.22
N PRO A 64 -10.92 0.39 20.49
CA PRO A 64 -11.23 -0.93 21.05
C PRO A 64 -12.60 -1.49 20.62
N CYS A 65 -12.99 -2.63 21.20
CA CYS A 65 -14.33 -3.20 21.16
C CYS A 65 -14.84 -3.56 19.76
N TRP A 66 -13.97 -4.05 18.88
CA TRP A 66 -14.31 -4.45 17.51
C TRP A 66 -14.92 -3.32 16.65
N ASN A 67 -14.64 -2.05 16.98
CA ASN A 67 -15.25 -0.90 16.31
C ASN A 67 -14.74 -0.67 14.87
N GLY A 68 -13.70 -1.39 14.46
CA GLY A 68 -13.22 -1.32 13.09
C GLY A 68 -12.13 -2.33 12.79
N ALA A 69 -11.90 -2.51 11.50
CA ALA A 69 -10.78 -3.28 10.97
C ALA A 69 -9.86 -2.38 10.13
N SER A 70 -8.56 -2.64 10.23
CA SER A 70 -7.56 -2.17 9.27
C SER A 70 -7.10 -3.33 8.42
N VAL A 71 -6.97 -3.11 7.11
CA VAL A 71 -6.58 -4.16 6.16
C VAL A 71 -5.44 -3.70 5.28
N SER A 72 -4.57 -4.63 4.89
CA SER A 72 -3.50 -4.40 3.92
C SER A 72 -3.52 -5.48 2.85
N GLY A 73 -3.05 -5.13 1.66
CA GLY A 73 -2.96 -6.00 0.50
C GLY A 73 -4.00 -5.67 -0.56
N CYS A 74 -3.58 -5.84 -1.81
CA CYS A 74 -4.38 -5.54 -2.99
C CYS A 74 -5.05 -6.80 -3.55
N GLY A 75 -5.43 -7.80 -2.75
CA GLY A 75 -6.14 -9.01 -3.21
C GLY A 75 -5.51 -9.65 -4.46
N ARG A 76 -6.34 -9.99 -5.45
CA ARG A 76 -5.88 -10.62 -6.71
C ARG A 76 -4.83 -9.83 -7.52
N MET A 77 -4.65 -8.53 -7.24
CA MET A 77 -3.64 -7.71 -7.95
C MET A 77 -2.23 -7.88 -7.35
N ASN A 78 -2.11 -8.61 -6.25
CA ASN A 78 -0.82 -8.94 -5.68
C ASN A 78 -0.08 -9.95 -6.59
N PRO A 79 1.13 -9.64 -7.08
CA PRO A 79 1.85 -10.54 -7.96
C PRO A 79 2.19 -11.88 -7.30
N LEU A 80 2.40 -11.91 -5.98
CA LEU A 80 2.69 -13.17 -5.28
C LEU A 80 1.46 -14.01 -4.96
N GLU A 81 0.24 -13.48 -5.11
CA GLU A 81 -0.97 -14.32 -5.14
C GLU A 81 -1.12 -15.03 -6.49
N ASN A 82 -0.66 -14.40 -7.56
CA ASN A 82 -0.72 -14.92 -8.91
C ASN A 82 0.42 -15.91 -9.21
N ASP A 83 1.60 -15.71 -8.61
CA ASP A 83 2.75 -16.63 -8.67
C ASP A 83 3.26 -17.01 -7.26
N PRO A 84 2.46 -17.72 -6.46
CA PRO A 84 2.76 -18.01 -5.05
C PRO A 84 3.90 -19.01 -4.84
N LEU A 85 4.28 -19.74 -5.88
CA LEU A 85 5.38 -20.70 -5.86
C LEU A 85 6.66 -20.12 -6.49
N LEU A 86 6.64 -18.83 -6.87
CA LEU A 86 7.77 -18.13 -7.50
C LEU A 86 8.29 -18.89 -8.73
N GLU A 87 7.37 -19.34 -9.59
CA GLU A 87 7.71 -20.13 -10.78
C GLU A 87 8.20 -19.26 -11.93
N THR A 88 7.79 -17.99 -11.92
CA THR A 88 8.09 -16.99 -12.95
C THR A 88 8.82 -15.77 -12.37
N ILE A 89 8.69 -15.54 -11.06
CA ILE A 89 9.33 -14.44 -10.35
C ILE A 89 10.59 -14.97 -9.64
N GLY A 90 11.76 -14.47 -10.03
CA GLY A 90 13.04 -14.84 -9.44
C GLY A 90 14.05 -13.69 -9.47
N VAL A 91 15.30 -13.99 -9.14
CA VAL A 91 16.40 -13.01 -9.23
C VAL A 91 16.52 -12.53 -10.67
N GLY A 92 16.60 -11.21 -10.88
CA GLY A 92 16.72 -10.61 -12.21
C GLY A 92 15.41 -10.50 -13.00
N THR A 93 14.27 -10.92 -12.45
CA THR A 93 12.95 -10.59 -13.03
C THR A 93 12.79 -9.07 -13.08
N ARG A 94 12.57 -8.53 -14.28
CA ARG A 94 12.24 -7.10 -14.46
C ARG A 94 10.85 -6.79 -13.94
N VAL A 95 10.72 -5.65 -13.28
CA VAL A 95 9.50 -5.19 -12.63
C VAL A 95 9.35 -3.68 -12.79
N LEU A 96 8.17 -3.15 -12.50
CA LEU A 96 8.03 -1.74 -12.14
C LEU A 96 8.00 -1.61 -10.62
N ILE A 97 8.84 -0.74 -10.07
CA ILE A 97 8.79 -0.30 -8.67
C ILE A 97 8.50 1.19 -8.70
N ASN A 98 7.33 1.56 -8.20
CA ASN A 98 6.81 2.94 -8.24
C ASN A 98 6.85 3.56 -9.66
N GLY A 99 6.53 2.77 -10.71
CA GLY A 99 6.56 3.21 -12.11
C GLY A 99 7.94 3.20 -12.79
N ALA A 100 9.03 3.12 -12.02
CA ALA A 100 10.37 2.96 -12.56
C ALA A 100 10.67 1.49 -12.85
N GLU A 101 11.43 1.22 -13.91
CA GLU A 101 11.95 -0.12 -14.13
C GLU A 101 12.98 -0.51 -13.07
N GLY A 102 12.86 -1.74 -12.60
CA GLY A 102 13.73 -2.30 -11.59
C GLY A 102 13.87 -3.81 -11.73
N PHE A 103 14.54 -4.40 -10.76
CA PHE A 103 14.80 -5.83 -10.72
C PHE A 103 14.50 -6.40 -9.34
N VAL A 104 13.96 -7.62 -9.34
CA VAL A 104 13.95 -8.48 -8.16
C VAL A 104 15.39 -8.89 -7.85
N LEU A 105 15.85 -8.61 -6.63
CA LEU A 105 17.16 -9.02 -6.13
C LEU A 105 17.12 -10.41 -5.49
N GLY A 106 15.95 -10.83 -5.02
CA GLY A 106 15.73 -12.16 -4.48
C GLY A 106 14.69 -12.16 -3.37
N ARG A 107 14.90 -13.04 -2.38
CA ARG A 107 14.06 -13.15 -1.19
C ARG A 107 14.15 -11.87 -0.35
N GLY A 108 13.02 -11.37 0.12
CA GLY A 108 13.01 -10.31 1.13
C GLY A 108 13.15 -10.84 2.56
N THR A 109 13.43 -9.95 3.51
CA THR A 109 13.65 -10.34 4.91
C THR A 109 12.40 -10.97 5.53
N ARG A 110 12.58 -11.99 6.36
CA ARG A 110 11.47 -12.76 6.98
C ARG A 110 10.48 -13.36 5.98
N SER A 111 10.82 -13.44 4.70
CA SER A 111 10.07 -14.24 3.72
C SER A 111 10.11 -15.71 4.16
N SER A 112 9.11 -16.51 3.80
CA SER A 112 9.07 -17.97 3.96
C SER A 112 8.35 -18.60 2.77
N PRO A 113 8.41 -19.92 2.56
CA PRO A 113 7.68 -20.59 1.49
C PRO A 113 6.16 -20.31 1.54
N GLU A 114 5.60 -20.20 2.75
CA GLU A 114 4.17 -19.95 2.97
C GLU A 114 3.82 -18.47 2.84
N ARG A 115 4.77 -17.58 3.15
CA ARG A 115 4.61 -16.11 3.14
C ARG A 115 5.76 -15.44 2.39
N PRO A 116 5.90 -15.71 1.08
CA PRO A 116 6.98 -15.13 0.30
C PRO A 116 6.82 -13.62 0.22
N ASN A 117 7.96 -12.93 0.16
CA ASN A 117 8.07 -11.52 -0.17
C ASN A 117 9.40 -11.28 -0.91
N LEU A 118 9.47 -10.18 -1.62
CA LEU A 118 10.57 -9.86 -2.54
C LEU A 118 11.49 -8.79 -1.96
N SER A 119 12.76 -8.85 -2.33
CA SER A 119 13.66 -7.71 -2.31
C SER A 119 13.92 -7.24 -3.74
N GLY A 120 14.22 -5.95 -3.92
CA GLY A 120 14.55 -5.42 -5.23
C GLY A 120 14.98 -3.97 -5.18
N TYR A 121 15.34 -3.45 -6.36
CA TYR A 121 15.73 -2.07 -6.50
C TYR A 121 15.27 -1.47 -7.83
N ALA A 122 15.13 -0.15 -7.84
CA ALA A 122 14.87 0.62 -9.05
C ALA A 122 15.52 2.01 -8.93
N ASP A 123 15.76 2.63 -10.09
CA ASP A 123 16.25 4.01 -10.19
C ASP A 123 15.14 4.98 -9.75
N MET A 124 15.45 5.91 -8.85
CA MET A 124 14.47 6.86 -8.34
C MET A 124 14.10 7.94 -9.37
N HIS A 125 14.95 8.21 -10.37
CA HIS A 125 14.68 9.23 -11.38
C HIS A 125 13.53 8.86 -12.31
N GLY A 126 13.28 7.56 -12.49
CA GLY A 126 12.20 7.04 -13.35
C GLY A 126 10.87 6.79 -12.63
N MET A 127 10.79 7.11 -11.33
CA MET A 127 9.61 6.78 -10.53
C MET A 127 8.55 7.88 -10.60
N ASP A 128 7.29 7.46 -10.50
CA ASP A 128 6.16 8.37 -10.33
C ASP A 128 5.87 8.57 -8.83
N PRO A 129 5.86 9.81 -8.34
CA PRO A 129 5.44 10.13 -6.97
C PRO A 129 4.03 9.64 -6.62
N GLU A 130 3.15 9.36 -7.59
CA GLU A 130 1.83 8.78 -7.31
C GLU A 130 1.91 7.31 -6.87
N TYR A 131 3.00 6.59 -7.12
CA TYR A 131 3.12 5.19 -6.72
C TYR A 131 3.93 4.97 -5.44
N MET A 132 4.45 6.05 -4.83
CA MET A 132 5.24 6.01 -3.60
C MET A 132 4.78 7.11 -2.63
N GLY A 133 4.76 6.85 -1.34
CA GLY A 133 4.41 7.90 -0.38
C GLY A 133 4.64 7.50 1.07
N GLY A 134 4.51 8.49 1.95
CA GLY A 134 4.45 8.26 3.39
C GLY A 134 3.02 8.01 3.85
N PHE A 135 2.84 7.07 4.77
CA PHE A 135 1.58 6.83 5.45
C PHE A 135 1.81 6.96 6.96
N GLY A 136 1.26 7.99 7.57
CA GLY A 136 1.32 8.21 9.01
C GLY A 136 0.49 7.16 9.76
N THR A 137 1.11 6.48 10.71
CA THR A 137 0.45 5.56 11.64
C THR A 137 0.53 6.10 13.06
N SER A 138 -0.26 5.51 13.96
CA SER A 138 -0.19 5.86 15.38
C SER A 138 1.11 5.43 16.09
N ALA A 139 1.96 4.65 15.43
CA ALA A 139 3.27 4.25 15.93
C ALA A 139 4.44 4.75 15.05
N GLY A 140 4.19 5.71 14.16
CA GLY A 140 5.23 6.32 13.32
C GLY A 140 4.92 6.30 11.82
N PRO A 141 5.82 6.81 10.98
CA PRO A 141 5.63 6.80 9.54
C PRO A 141 5.88 5.41 8.95
N GLU A 142 5.13 5.06 7.90
CA GLU A 142 5.35 3.90 7.05
C GLU A 142 5.60 4.36 5.61
N CYS A 143 6.46 3.64 4.89
CA CYS A 143 6.77 3.91 3.49
C CYS A 143 5.93 2.98 2.60
N ILE A 144 5.07 3.58 1.79
CA ILE A 144 4.30 2.83 0.80
C ILE A 144 5.06 2.82 -0.53
N SER A 145 5.16 1.63 -1.12
CA SER A 145 5.73 1.41 -2.44
C SER A 145 4.85 0.46 -3.23
N SER A 146 4.70 0.74 -4.52
CA SER A 146 3.90 -0.06 -5.45
C SER A 146 4.80 -0.90 -6.36
N TRP A 147 4.35 -2.11 -6.66
CA TRP A 147 5.05 -3.05 -7.54
C TRP A 147 4.10 -3.56 -8.60
N ALA A 148 4.55 -3.59 -9.85
CA ALA A 148 3.93 -4.38 -10.90
C ALA A 148 4.95 -5.37 -11.46
N VAL A 149 4.56 -6.64 -11.51
CA VAL A 149 5.42 -7.73 -11.93
C VAL A 149 4.74 -8.41 -13.12
N PRO A 150 5.43 -8.56 -14.26
CA PRO A 150 4.86 -9.28 -15.39
C PRO A 150 4.87 -10.78 -15.08
N ILE A 151 3.71 -11.43 -15.18
CA ILE A 151 3.57 -12.86 -14.90
C ILE A 151 3.28 -13.58 -16.22
N PRO A 152 4.27 -14.23 -16.85
CA PRO A 152 4.05 -15.01 -18.05
C PRO A 152 3.23 -16.27 -17.74
N VAL A 153 2.18 -16.50 -18.53
CA VAL A 153 1.37 -17.73 -18.42
C VAL A 153 2.07 -18.87 -19.17
N LEU A 154 3.01 -19.53 -18.50
CA LEU A 154 3.82 -20.61 -19.08
C LEU A 154 3.15 -21.99 -19.00
N ARG A 155 2.15 -22.14 -18.12
CA ARG A 155 1.37 -23.36 -17.92
C ARG A 155 0.02 -23.06 -17.32
N GLU A 156 -0.92 -23.99 -17.44
CA GLU A 156 -2.31 -23.83 -16.98
C GLU A 156 -2.42 -23.48 -15.48
N GLY A 157 -1.59 -24.08 -14.62
CA GLY A 157 -1.61 -23.78 -13.18
C GLY A 157 -1.30 -22.32 -12.82
N ILE A 158 -0.60 -21.56 -13.67
CA ILE A 158 -0.42 -20.11 -13.47
C ILE A 158 -1.72 -19.38 -13.80
N LEU A 159 -2.37 -19.75 -14.90
CA LEU A 159 -3.65 -19.18 -15.31
C LEU A 159 -4.74 -19.43 -14.27
N GLU A 160 -4.83 -20.64 -13.70
CA GLU A 160 -5.80 -21.00 -12.66
C GLU A 160 -5.67 -20.09 -11.42
N ARG A 161 -4.42 -19.80 -11.00
CA ARG A 161 -4.17 -18.90 -9.86
C ARG A 161 -4.50 -17.44 -10.21
N MET A 162 -4.15 -16.99 -11.41
CA MET A 162 -4.52 -15.65 -11.87
C MET A 162 -6.03 -15.44 -12.03
N ALA A 163 -6.75 -16.51 -12.36
CA ALA A 163 -8.20 -16.53 -12.48
C ALA A 163 -8.92 -16.67 -11.14
N SER A 164 -8.19 -16.90 -10.03
CA SER A 164 -8.79 -17.12 -8.72
C SER A 164 -9.59 -15.88 -8.26
N PRO A 165 -10.85 -16.06 -7.82
CA PRO A 165 -11.67 -14.94 -7.37
C PRO A 165 -11.17 -14.40 -6.02
N GLU A 166 -11.48 -13.14 -5.72
CA GLU A 166 -11.11 -12.48 -4.44
C GLU A 166 -11.56 -13.30 -3.22
N GLY A 167 -12.73 -13.97 -3.32
CA GLY A 167 -13.29 -14.82 -2.27
C GLY A 167 -12.51 -16.12 -2.00
N SER A 168 -11.59 -16.51 -2.89
CA SER A 168 -10.69 -17.64 -2.64
C SER A 168 -9.36 -17.24 -1.99
N ILE A 169 -9.09 -15.94 -1.87
CA ILE A 169 -7.83 -15.43 -1.31
C ILE A 169 -8.05 -15.20 0.20
N PRO A 170 -7.48 -16.05 1.07
CA PRO A 170 -7.72 -15.97 2.50
C PRO A 170 -7.06 -14.74 3.11
N LEU A 171 -7.77 -14.08 4.02
CA LEU A 171 -7.29 -12.94 4.77
C LEU A 171 -7.35 -13.27 6.28
N PRO A 172 -6.21 -13.63 6.91
CA PRO A 172 -6.15 -13.84 8.34
C PRO A 172 -6.58 -12.57 9.10
N VAL A 173 -7.45 -12.73 10.09
CA VAL A 173 -7.89 -11.66 10.98
C VAL A 173 -7.18 -11.81 12.31
N VAL A 174 -6.43 -10.79 12.70
CA VAL A 174 -5.47 -10.84 13.81
C VAL A 174 -5.79 -9.77 14.84
N ASP A 175 -5.71 -10.13 16.12
CA ASP A 175 -5.72 -9.14 17.21
C ASP A 175 -4.48 -8.25 17.12
N VAL A 176 -4.68 -6.93 17.02
CA VAL A 176 -3.58 -5.98 16.94
C VAL A 176 -2.67 -5.98 18.17
N ALA A 177 -3.19 -6.32 19.35
CA ALA A 177 -2.43 -6.36 20.59
C ALA A 177 -1.66 -7.68 20.75
N SER A 178 -2.37 -8.81 20.80
CA SER A 178 -1.75 -10.13 21.07
C SER A 178 -1.10 -10.78 19.86
N ARG A 179 -1.42 -10.32 18.64
CA ARG A 179 -1.00 -10.93 17.36
C ARG A 179 -1.52 -12.34 17.11
N GLN A 180 -2.52 -12.77 17.87
CA GLN A 180 -3.19 -14.05 17.65
C GLN A 180 -4.18 -13.97 16.49
N GLU A 181 -4.22 -15.01 15.66
CA GLU A 181 -5.25 -15.17 14.62
C GLU A 181 -6.58 -15.53 15.28
N LEU A 182 -7.60 -14.71 15.04
CA LEU A 182 -8.95 -14.84 15.59
C LEU A 182 -9.91 -15.56 14.62
N GLY A 183 -9.52 -15.63 13.35
CA GLY A 183 -10.31 -16.23 12.27
C GLY A 183 -9.79 -15.80 10.91
N ARG A 184 -10.55 -16.11 9.86
CA ARG A 184 -10.22 -15.75 8.48
C ARG A 184 -11.42 -15.14 7.79
N ALA A 185 -11.18 -14.02 7.12
CA ALA A 185 -12.04 -13.41 6.12
C ALA A 185 -11.45 -13.72 4.73
N THR A 186 -11.94 -13.06 3.69
CA THR A 186 -11.37 -13.14 2.34
C THR A 186 -11.15 -11.75 1.76
N TYR A 187 -10.35 -11.62 0.71
CA TYR A 187 -10.21 -10.32 0.03
C TYR A 187 -11.49 -9.86 -0.68
N ALA A 188 -12.49 -10.74 -0.88
CA ALA A 188 -13.83 -10.31 -1.33
C ALA A 188 -14.48 -9.34 -0.34
N ASP A 189 -14.30 -9.56 0.98
CA ASP A 189 -14.81 -8.65 2.01
C ASP A 189 -14.20 -7.24 1.94
N VAL A 190 -13.05 -7.09 1.27
CA VAL A 190 -12.27 -5.85 1.15
C VAL A 190 -12.47 -5.17 -0.21
N TRP A 191 -12.53 -5.93 -1.30
CA TRP A 191 -12.41 -5.41 -2.67
C TRP A 191 -13.59 -5.75 -3.60
N GLU A 192 -14.54 -6.60 -3.19
CA GLU A 192 -15.71 -6.92 -4.01
C GLU A 192 -16.93 -6.06 -3.65
N GLY A 193 -17.57 -5.43 -4.65
CA GLY A 193 -18.76 -4.59 -4.44
C GLY A 193 -18.52 -3.26 -3.67
N VAL A 194 -17.26 -2.89 -3.48
CA VAL A 194 -16.83 -1.69 -2.73
C VAL A 194 -16.38 -0.57 -3.66
N ASP A 195 -16.13 0.61 -3.09
CA ASP A 195 -15.54 1.73 -3.83
C ASP A 195 -14.01 1.69 -3.74
N LEU A 196 -13.32 1.71 -4.89
CA LEU A 196 -11.85 1.77 -4.93
C LEU A 196 -11.33 3.20 -4.69
N GLU A 197 -12.11 4.21 -5.07
CA GLU A 197 -11.78 5.62 -4.90
C GLU A 197 -12.69 6.28 -3.85
N VAL A 198 -12.13 7.17 -3.04
CA VAL A 198 -12.93 8.01 -2.15
C VAL A 198 -13.64 9.09 -2.97
N SER A 199 -14.97 9.10 -2.92
CA SER A 199 -15.79 10.18 -3.46
C SER A 199 -15.60 11.45 -2.63
N PHE A 200 -15.53 12.61 -3.29
CA PHE A 200 -15.26 13.89 -2.65
C PHE A 200 -16.27 14.96 -3.10
N ASP A 201 -16.97 15.56 -2.14
CA ASP A 201 -17.98 16.59 -2.34
C ASP A 201 -17.78 17.73 -1.33
N PRO A 202 -17.03 18.79 -1.69
CA PRO A 202 -16.79 19.91 -0.78
C PRO A 202 -18.06 20.70 -0.42
N GLY A 203 -19.12 20.59 -1.22
CA GLY A 203 -20.41 21.25 -0.97
C GLY A 203 -21.16 20.65 0.24
N ALA A 204 -20.89 19.40 0.58
CA ALA A 204 -21.44 18.72 1.75
C ALA A 204 -20.75 19.11 3.08
N CYS A 205 -19.81 20.05 3.06
CA CYS A 205 -19.06 20.45 4.25
C CYS A 205 -19.93 21.21 5.25
N LYS A 206 -20.04 20.65 6.47
CA LYS A 206 -20.78 21.25 7.59
C LYS A 206 -20.00 22.34 8.35
N ARG A 207 -18.76 22.65 7.93
CA ARG A 207 -17.88 23.64 8.57
C ARG A 207 -17.72 23.41 10.08
N CYS A 208 -17.38 22.18 10.46
CA CYS A 208 -17.09 21.82 11.84
C CYS A 208 -15.97 22.70 12.42
N THR A 209 -16.01 22.95 13.72
CA THR A 209 -14.99 23.74 14.43
C THR A 209 -13.58 23.16 14.28
N ALA A 210 -13.46 21.83 14.18
CA ALA A 210 -12.22 21.12 13.89
C ALA A 210 -12.51 20.02 12.85
N CYS A 211 -11.78 20.02 11.73
CA CYS A 211 -11.94 19.03 10.69
C CYS A 211 -11.17 17.75 11.05
N ARG A 212 -11.89 16.73 11.55
CA ARG A 212 -11.28 15.44 11.86
C ARG A 212 -10.60 14.79 10.64
N PRO A 213 -11.21 14.72 9.43
CA PRO A 213 -10.56 14.15 8.25
C PRO A 213 -9.22 14.78 7.88
N GLU A 214 -9.08 16.11 8.01
CA GLU A 214 -7.81 16.81 7.78
C GLU A 214 -6.76 16.39 8.82
N ALA A 215 -7.13 16.46 10.11
CA ALA A 215 -6.23 16.18 11.22
C ALA A 215 -5.69 14.74 11.24
N ILE A 216 -6.44 13.77 10.70
CA ILE A 216 -6.06 12.36 10.72
C ILE A 216 -5.65 11.80 9.36
N CYS A 217 -5.59 12.63 8.31
CA CYS A 217 -5.25 12.15 6.97
C CYS A 217 -3.81 11.61 6.97
N PRO A 218 -3.59 10.29 6.78
CA PRO A 218 -2.27 9.69 6.96
C PRO A 218 -1.25 10.13 5.92
N THR A 219 -1.71 10.68 4.78
CA THR A 219 -0.85 11.17 3.70
C THR A 219 -0.84 12.69 3.58
N GLY A 220 -1.54 13.41 4.47
CA GLY A 220 -1.66 14.87 4.38
C GLY A 220 -2.36 15.35 3.10
N ALA A 221 -3.21 14.53 2.50
CA ALA A 221 -3.89 14.86 1.23
C ALA A 221 -5.10 15.78 1.39
N ILE A 222 -5.56 16.04 2.62
CA ILE A 222 -6.72 16.89 2.90
C ILE A 222 -6.22 18.21 3.49
N ALA A 223 -6.76 19.32 2.99
CA ALA A 223 -6.47 20.68 3.47
C ALA A 223 -7.69 21.58 3.27
N PHE A 224 -7.61 22.85 3.68
CA PHE A 224 -8.65 23.86 3.41
C PHE A 224 -8.16 24.99 2.51
N ARG A 225 -9.00 25.42 1.57
CA ARG A 225 -8.83 26.65 0.80
C ARG A 225 -10.16 27.39 0.74
N ASN A 226 -10.15 28.70 1.03
CA ASN A 226 -11.37 29.53 1.05
C ASN A 226 -12.52 28.92 1.88
N PHE A 227 -12.20 28.38 3.07
CA PHE A 227 -13.14 27.74 3.98
C PHE A 227 -13.86 26.48 3.44
N LEU A 228 -13.39 25.94 2.31
CA LEU A 228 -13.84 24.66 1.77
C LEU A 228 -12.73 23.61 1.89
N PRO A 229 -13.08 22.34 2.16
CA PRO A 229 -12.10 21.27 2.13
C PRO A 229 -11.59 21.10 0.69
N THR A 230 -10.36 20.63 0.58
CA THR A 230 -9.70 20.23 -0.67
C THR A 230 -9.10 18.84 -0.49
N LEU A 231 -9.02 18.07 -1.58
CA LEU A 231 -8.42 16.74 -1.60
C LEU A 231 -7.39 16.66 -2.73
N ASP A 232 -6.12 16.51 -2.36
CA ASP A 232 -5.04 16.23 -3.31
C ASP A 232 -5.12 14.77 -3.76
N ARG A 233 -5.53 14.56 -5.01
CA ARG A 233 -5.68 13.22 -5.59
C ARG A 233 -4.35 12.49 -5.79
N ARG A 234 -3.24 13.22 -5.97
CA ARG A 234 -1.91 12.63 -6.15
C ARG A 234 -1.38 12.07 -4.83
N ARG A 235 -1.70 12.71 -3.71
CA ARG A 235 -1.35 12.23 -2.35
C ARG A 235 -2.40 11.33 -1.70
N CYS A 236 -3.67 11.39 -2.13
CA CYS A 236 -4.74 10.61 -1.52
C CYS A 236 -4.56 9.10 -1.74
N PHE A 237 -4.40 8.35 -0.65
CA PHE A 237 -4.17 6.91 -0.69
C PHE A 237 -5.45 6.04 -0.72
N ASN A 238 -6.62 6.65 -0.97
CA ASN A 238 -7.93 5.97 -0.99
C ASN A 238 -8.23 5.05 0.22
N CYS A 239 -7.57 5.31 1.35
CA CYS A 239 -7.63 4.46 2.54
C CYS A 239 -9.00 4.46 3.21
N GLY A 240 -9.84 5.47 2.95
CA GLY A 240 -11.21 5.55 3.45
C GLY A 240 -11.39 6.14 4.85
N LEU A 241 -10.30 6.42 5.58
CA LEU A 241 -10.38 6.95 6.95
C LEU A 241 -11.13 8.29 7.05
N CYS A 242 -11.04 9.14 6.03
CA CYS A 242 -11.81 10.37 5.96
C CYS A 242 -13.33 10.11 5.81
N ALA A 243 -13.73 9.05 5.11
CA ALA A 243 -15.13 8.69 4.92
C ALA A 243 -15.77 8.12 6.19
N THR A 244 -14.98 7.49 7.06
CA THR A 244 -15.47 6.96 8.35
C THR A 244 -15.41 7.97 9.50
N SER A 245 -14.74 9.11 9.31
CA SER A 245 -14.53 10.12 10.35
C SER A 245 -15.19 11.47 10.07
N CYS A 246 -15.61 11.75 8.84
CA CYS A 246 -16.35 12.96 8.52
C CYS A 246 -17.76 12.89 9.12
N SER A 247 -18.18 13.95 9.82
CA SER A 247 -19.56 14.08 10.33
C SER A 247 -20.55 14.62 9.28
N GLY A 248 -20.04 15.05 8.12
CA GLY A 248 -20.82 15.36 6.92
C GLY A 248 -20.51 14.36 5.81
N ASP A 249 -21.07 14.60 4.62
CA ASP A 249 -20.93 13.70 3.48
C ASP A 249 -19.82 14.11 2.51
N VAL A 250 -18.80 14.82 3.00
CA VAL A 250 -17.70 15.35 2.16
C VAL A 250 -16.88 14.23 1.53
N PHE A 251 -16.62 13.17 2.29
CA PHE A 251 -15.86 12.01 1.85
C PHE A 251 -16.76 10.78 1.96
N ARG A 252 -16.90 10.01 0.88
CA ARG A 252 -17.74 8.82 0.86
C ARG A 252 -17.01 7.65 0.19
N ALA A 253 -17.07 6.48 0.81
CA ALA A 253 -16.59 5.23 0.24
C ALA A 253 -17.25 4.06 0.98
N ARG A 254 -17.78 3.09 0.24
CA ARG A 254 -18.09 1.75 0.78
C ARG A 254 -16.78 0.99 0.90
N LEU A 255 -16.31 0.73 2.12
CA LEU A 255 -15.01 0.09 2.38
C LEU A 255 -15.07 -1.42 2.58
N GLY A 256 -16.29 -1.98 2.70
CA GLY A 256 -16.49 -3.39 3.01
C GLY A 256 -16.52 -3.67 4.52
N SER A 257 -16.63 -4.94 4.88
CA SER A 257 -16.70 -5.41 6.27
C SER A 257 -16.21 -6.83 6.33
N LEU A 258 -15.32 -7.13 7.29
CA LEU A 258 -14.77 -8.46 7.47
C LEU A 258 -15.81 -9.37 8.10
N ARG A 259 -16.04 -10.54 7.50
CA ARG A 259 -16.95 -11.56 8.01
C ARG A 259 -16.18 -12.82 8.38
N PHE A 260 -16.10 -13.09 9.68
CA PHE A 260 -15.34 -14.23 10.20
C PHE A 260 -15.90 -14.65 11.57
N ALA A 261 -15.86 -15.95 11.88
CA ALA A 261 -16.29 -16.49 13.17
C ALA A 261 -17.69 -15.99 13.65
N GLY A 262 -18.63 -15.80 12.71
CA GLY A 262 -19.98 -15.30 13.01
C GLY A 262 -20.06 -13.80 13.37
N ARG A 263 -18.98 -13.05 13.20
CA ARG A 263 -18.89 -11.60 13.44
C ARG A 263 -18.73 -10.84 12.13
N GLU A 264 -19.30 -9.65 12.10
CA GLU A 264 -19.06 -8.64 11.06
C GLU A 264 -18.37 -7.43 11.70
N VAL A 265 -17.24 -7.01 11.12
CA VAL A 265 -16.46 -5.85 11.59
C VAL A 265 -16.25 -4.89 10.41
N PRO A 266 -16.69 -3.62 10.49
CA PRO A 266 -16.54 -2.68 9.39
C PRO A 266 -15.08 -2.34 9.13
N ILE A 267 -14.69 -2.25 7.87
CA ILE A 267 -13.35 -1.77 7.50
C ILE A 267 -13.35 -0.25 7.64
N VAL A 268 -12.43 0.28 8.45
CA VAL A 268 -12.33 1.72 8.73
C VAL A 268 -11.15 2.38 8.04
N VAL A 269 -10.14 1.58 7.69
CA VAL A 269 -8.97 2.03 6.93
C VAL A 269 -8.38 0.88 6.10
N ARG A 270 -8.04 1.17 4.85
CA ARG A 270 -7.27 0.29 3.97
C ARG A 270 -5.86 0.85 3.83
N GLN A 271 -4.86 0.11 4.27
CA GLN A 271 -3.44 0.44 4.10
C GLN A 271 -2.91 -0.08 2.76
N SER A 272 -3.75 0.00 1.72
CA SER A 272 -3.40 -0.33 0.35
C SER A 272 -4.34 0.42 -0.59
N ASP A 273 -3.81 0.88 -1.72
CA ASP A 273 -4.58 1.54 -2.77
C ASP A 273 -4.70 0.60 -3.98
N ARG A 274 -5.84 -0.10 -4.04
CA ARG A 274 -6.15 -1.05 -5.11
C ARG A 274 -6.32 -0.36 -6.47
N LEU A 275 -6.86 0.87 -6.48
CA LEU A 275 -7.02 1.64 -7.72
C LEU A 275 -5.65 1.95 -8.35
N ARG A 276 -4.69 2.39 -7.54
CA ARG A 276 -3.31 2.65 -8.02
C ARG A 276 -2.61 1.36 -8.43
N ALA A 277 -2.84 0.24 -7.74
CA ALA A 277 -2.31 -1.05 -8.16
C ALA A 277 -2.83 -1.49 -9.53
N GLU A 278 -4.12 -1.28 -9.82
CA GLU A 278 -4.71 -1.57 -11.14
C GLU A 278 -4.15 -0.65 -12.24
N ARG A 279 -3.97 0.64 -11.94
CA ARG A 279 -3.34 1.59 -12.87
C ARG A 279 -1.90 1.20 -13.21
N LEU A 280 -1.08 0.87 -12.20
CA LEU A 280 0.31 0.46 -12.43
C LEU A 280 0.40 -0.86 -13.22
N ALA A 281 -0.55 -1.78 -13.02
CA ALA A 281 -0.62 -3.01 -13.79
C ALA A 281 -1.00 -2.76 -15.27
N GLU A 282 -1.98 -1.88 -15.53
CA GLU A 282 -2.31 -1.48 -16.91
C GLU A 282 -1.18 -0.70 -17.57
N GLU A 283 -0.44 0.11 -16.81
CA GLU A 283 0.76 0.79 -17.30
C GLU A 283 1.85 -0.20 -17.72
N LEU A 284 2.17 -1.18 -16.87
CA LEU A 284 3.10 -2.25 -17.21
C LEU A 284 2.65 -3.01 -18.47
N LYS A 285 1.37 -3.36 -18.55
CA LYS A 285 0.80 -4.01 -19.73
C LYS A 285 0.94 -3.16 -20.99
N GLY A 286 0.67 -1.86 -20.91
CA GLY A 286 0.88 -0.91 -22.01
C GLY A 286 2.33 -0.93 -22.49
N ARG A 287 3.28 -0.79 -21.56
CA ARG A 287 4.72 -0.80 -21.86
C ARG A 287 5.22 -2.13 -22.45
N ILE A 288 4.60 -3.26 -22.08
CA ILE A 288 4.89 -4.55 -22.70
C ILE A 288 4.40 -4.59 -24.15
N LEU A 289 3.17 -4.12 -24.39
CA LEU A 289 2.54 -4.15 -25.72
C LEU A 289 3.20 -3.20 -26.72
N ASP A 290 3.69 -2.05 -26.26
CA ASP A 290 4.42 -1.09 -27.11
C ASP A 290 5.92 -1.39 -27.22
N GLY A 291 6.44 -2.35 -26.44
CA GLY A 291 7.82 -2.80 -26.47
C GLY A 291 8.82 -1.93 -25.69
N SER A 292 8.36 -0.88 -24.99
CA SER A 292 9.20 -0.06 -24.11
C SER A 292 9.67 -0.81 -22.86
N PHE A 293 8.88 -1.77 -22.38
CA PHE A 293 9.27 -2.72 -21.35
C PHE A 293 9.43 -4.12 -21.95
N ARG A 294 10.56 -4.78 -21.69
CA ARG A 294 10.79 -6.17 -22.12
C ARG A 294 10.80 -7.09 -20.91
N MET A 295 9.95 -8.10 -20.94
CA MET A 295 10.01 -9.19 -19.98
C MET A 295 11.36 -9.91 -20.07
N THR A 296 11.87 -10.36 -18.93
CA THR A 296 13.09 -11.16 -18.85
C THR A 296 12.79 -12.49 -18.16
N GLU A 297 13.50 -13.53 -18.57
CA GLU A 297 13.58 -14.75 -17.75
C GLU A 297 14.33 -14.42 -16.44
N MET A 298 13.93 -15.07 -15.36
CA MET A 298 14.70 -14.98 -14.11
C MET A 298 16.09 -15.60 -14.30
N ALA A 299 17.11 -14.94 -13.76
CA ALA A 299 18.48 -15.44 -13.75
C ALA A 299 18.65 -16.61 -12.76
N GLU A 300 17.92 -16.56 -11.64
CA GLU A 300 17.96 -17.60 -10.62
C GLU A 300 16.60 -17.70 -9.91
N ARG A 301 16.20 -18.92 -9.53
CA ARG A 301 15.02 -19.14 -8.70
C ARG A 301 15.26 -18.63 -7.28
N ILE A 302 14.26 -17.99 -6.70
CA ILE A 302 14.27 -17.68 -5.27
C ILE A 302 13.98 -18.99 -4.53
N SER A 303 14.98 -19.52 -3.83
CA SER A 303 14.80 -20.74 -3.04
C SER A 303 13.82 -20.51 -1.87
N PRO A 304 12.92 -21.48 -1.58
CA PRO A 304 11.97 -21.42 -0.46
C PRO A 304 12.65 -21.15 0.90
#